data_AF-A0A8B5WZJ9-F1
#
_entry.id   AF-A0A8B5WZJ9-F1
#
_cell.length_a   1.000
_cell.length_b   1.000
_cell.length_c   1.000
_cell.angle_alpha   90.00
_cell.angle_beta   90.00
_cell.angle_gamma   90.00
#
_symmetry.space_group_name_H-M   'P 1'
#
loop_
_entity.id
_entity.type
_entity.pdbx_description
1 polymer ?
#
loop_
_entity_poly.entity_id
_entity_poly.type
_entity_poly.pdbx_seq_one_letter_code
_entity_poly.pdbx_strand_id
1 'polypeptide(L)'
;MKKLIALASIALLVIPVFTVTAGGAKEVDEAAVVREGTGPSWTWDTEPITLGLYMHEGWYTKRWNPEVNIRDAKILEETGVNLDISVPTGDAQERLNTMIAGNTLPDIVVLGWWFDQVRQLQEADRLYPLNELIDEYAPDFWDIIPQSMV
;
A
#
# COMPACT_ATOMS: atom_id res chain seq x y z
N MET A 1 17.01 -21.07 32.42
CA MET A 1 16.25 -20.79 31.19
C MET A 1 16.06 -19.28 31.12
N LYS A 2 17.00 -18.57 30.48
CA LYS A 2 17.01 -17.10 30.44
C LYS A 2 16.21 -16.67 29.22
N LYS A 3 15.17 -15.87 29.44
CA LYS A 3 14.40 -15.20 28.39
C LYS A 3 15.35 -14.25 27.65
N LEU A 4 15.57 -14.46 26.36
CA LEU A 4 16.16 -13.44 25.50
C LEU A 4 15.07 -12.43 25.18
N ILE A 5 15.27 -11.22 25.68
CA ILE A 5 14.54 -10.04 25.23
C ILE A 5 15.36 -9.49 24.06
N ALA A 6 14.91 -9.72 22.83
CA ALA A 6 15.45 -9.00 21.68
C ALA A 6 14.78 -7.62 21.69
N LEU A 7 15.51 -6.60 22.16
CA LEU A 7 15.19 -5.21 21.84
C LEU A 7 15.48 -5.04 20.34
N ALA A 8 14.45 -5.13 19.51
CA ALA A 8 14.50 -4.58 18.15
C ALA A 8 14.27 -3.07 18.26
N SER A 9 15.31 -2.34 18.63
CA SER A 9 15.34 -0.88 18.53
C SER A 9 15.77 -0.54 17.12
N ILE A 10 14.82 -0.45 16.19
CA ILE A 10 15.08 0.01 14.83
C ILE A 10 15.29 1.53 14.89
N ALA A 11 16.54 1.95 14.78
CA ALA A 11 16.87 3.34 14.50
C ALA A 11 16.72 3.55 13.00
N LEU A 12 15.67 4.27 12.59
CA LEU A 12 15.48 4.73 11.22
C LEU A 12 16.62 5.70 10.87
N LEU A 13 17.72 5.20 10.29
CA LEU A 13 18.87 6.02 9.94
C LEU A 13 18.67 6.60 8.53
N VAL A 14 18.14 7.81 8.48
CA VAL A 14 18.07 8.61 7.25
C VAL A 14 19.49 9.08 6.92
N ILE A 15 20.09 8.56 5.83
CA ILE A 15 21.38 9.06 5.32
C ILE A 15 21.07 10.11 4.25
N PRO A 16 21.28 11.41 4.50
CA PRO A 16 21.17 12.41 3.45
C PRO A 16 22.33 12.27 2.47
N VAL A 17 22.02 12.01 1.19
CA VAL A 17 23.02 11.96 0.12
C VAL A 17 23.33 13.41 -0.29
N PHE A 18 24.36 14.00 0.32
CA PHE A 18 24.81 15.33 -0.06
C PHE A 18 25.60 15.30 -1.37
N THR A 19 24.92 15.43 -2.51
CA THR A 19 25.52 15.85 -3.78
C THR A 19 25.38 17.37 -3.94
N VAL A 20 26.47 18.10 -3.70
CA VAL A 20 26.55 19.53 -4.03
C VAL A 20 26.60 19.67 -5.55
N THR A 21 25.49 20.07 -6.16
CA THR A 21 25.49 20.72 -7.47
C THR A 21 24.70 22.03 -7.37
N ALA A 22 25.30 23.11 -7.86
CA ALA A 22 24.73 24.45 -7.83
C ALA A 22 23.79 24.63 -9.03
N GLY A 23 22.48 24.72 -8.77
CA GLY A 23 21.50 25.07 -9.80
C GLY A 23 20.09 24.69 -9.36
N GLY A 24 19.23 25.68 -9.09
CA GLY A 24 17.94 25.48 -8.45
C GLY A 24 16.96 24.57 -9.20
N ALA A 25 16.65 23.45 -8.57
CA ALA A 25 15.34 22.80 -8.55
C ALA A 25 15.18 22.20 -7.14
N LYS A 26 14.01 22.35 -6.54
CA LYS A 26 13.72 21.77 -5.22
C LYS A 26 13.40 20.29 -5.43
N GLU A 27 14.43 19.48 -5.64
CA GLU A 27 14.30 18.02 -5.54
C GLU A 27 14.00 17.70 -4.07
N VAL A 28 12.88 17.01 -3.85
CA VAL A 28 12.61 16.38 -2.56
C VAL A 28 13.54 15.19 -2.51
N ASP A 29 14.60 15.31 -1.71
CA ASP A 29 15.56 14.24 -1.46
C ASP A 29 14.82 13.09 -0.76
N GLU A 30 14.42 12.09 -1.55
CA GLU A 30 13.72 10.90 -1.07
C GLU A 30 14.71 10.10 -0.22
N ALA A 31 14.60 10.27 1.10
CA ALA A 31 15.39 9.54 2.06
C ALA A 31 15.22 8.03 1.83
N ALA A 32 16.26 7.38 1.31
CA ALA A 32 16.27 5.94 1.11
C ALA A 32 15.98 5.23 2.44
N VAL A 33 14.84 4.54 2.51
CA VAL A 33 14.48 3.69 3.63
C VAL A 33 15.41 2.47 3.60
N VAL A 34 16.31 2.37 4.57
CA VAL A 34 17.17 1.19 4.73
C VAL A 34 16.29 0.01 5.15
N ARG A 35 16.07 -0.93 4.22
CA ARG A 35 15.31 -2.17 4.43
C ARG A 35 16.28 -3.31 4.70
N GLU A 36 16.29 -3.85 5.92
CA GLU A 36 17.12 -5.01 6.26
C GLU A 36 16.32 -6.31 6.10
N GLY A 37 16.54 -7.01 4.98
CA GLY A 37 15.99 -8.33 4.70
C GLY A 37 16.23 -8.75 3.26
N THR A 38 16.21 -10.06 2.98
CA THR A 38 16.32 -10.61 1.61
C THR A 38 15.08 -11.41 1.27
N GLY A 39 14.52 -11.23 0.07
CA GLY A 39 13.30 -11.90 -0.38
C GLY A 39 12.02 -11.15 0.03
N PRO A 40 10.85 -11.81 -0.03
CA PRO A 40 9.56 -11.15 0.16
C PRO A 40 9.45 -10.46 1.53
N SER A 41 8.98 -9.20 1.54
CA SER A 41 8.96 -8.34 2.73
C SER A 41 8.29 -8.96 3.95
N TRP A 42 7.15 -9.64 3.74
CA TRP A 42 6.39 -10.33 4.79
C TRP A 42 7.16 -11.43 5.53
N THR A 43 8.34 -11.86 5.04
CA THR A 43 9.18 -12.86 5.71
C THR A 43 10.13 -12.27 6.76
N TRP A 44 10.35 -10.95 6.74
CA TRP A 44 11.30 -10.26 7.63
C TRP A 44 10.74 -8.97 8.25
N ASP A 45 9.63 -8.44 7.73
CA ASP A 45 8.88 -7.33 8.32
C ASP A 45 7.39 -7.69 8.41
N THR A 46 6.88 -7.71 9.65
CA THR A 46 5.48 -7.96 9.98
C THR A 46 4.98 -6.95 11.00
N GLU A 47 5.57 -5.75 11.01
CA GLU A 47 5.08 -4.66 11.87
C GLU A 47 3.58 -4.40 11.58
N PRO A 48 2.72 -4.38 12.63
CA PRO A 48 1.29 -4.26 12.41
C PRO A 48 0.92 -2.94 11.73
N ILE A 49 0.21 -3.05 10.61
CA ILE A 49 -0.30 -1.89 9.85
C ILE A 49 -1.77 -2.12 9.49
N THR A 50 -2.58 -1.06 9.53
CA THR A 50 -3.96 -1.09 9.02
C THR A 50 -4.06 -0.22 7.78
N LEU A 51 -4.49 -0.83 6.66
CA LEU A 51 -4.72 -0.14 5.40
C LEU A 51 -6.22 0.03 5.16
N GLY A 52 -6.63 1.24 4.84
CA GLY A 52 -7.98 1.53 4.36
C GLY A 52 -8.15 1.02 2.93
N LEU A 53 -9.22 0.27 2.68
CA LEU A 53 -9.60 -0.20 1.36
C LEU A 53 -11.03 0.21 1.05
N TYR A 54 -11.23 1.02 0.01
CA TYR A 54 -12.56 1.28 -0.53
C TYR A 54 -12.83 0.39 -1.73
N MET A 55 -13.83 -0.47 -1.61
CA MET A 55 -14.36 -1.27 -2.70
C MET A 55 -15.52 -0.52 -3.34
N HIS A 56 -15.32 -0.03 -4.56
CA HIS A 56 -16.32 0.74 -5.30
C HIS A 56 -17.58 -0.08 -5.62
N GLU A 57 -17.40 -1.39 -5.81
CA GLU A 57 -18.46 -2.31 -6.17
C GLU A 57 -19.36 -2.63 -4.96
N GLY A 58 -20.51 -1.95 -4.84
CA GLY A 58 -21.43 -2.10 -3.70
C GLY A 58 -22.03 -3.51 -3.52
N TRP A 59 -21.98 -4.36 -4.54
CA TRP A 59 -22.37 -5.78 -4.43
C TRP A 59 -21.33 -6.62 -3.68
N TYR A 60 -20.12 -6.11 -3.44
CA TYR A 60 -19.09 -6.81 -2.69
C TYR A 60 -19.44 -6.87 -1.21
N THR A 61 -19.73 -8.07 -0.72
CA THR A 61 -20.22 -8.28 0.65
C THR A 61 -19.14 -8.76 1.61
N LYS A 62 -17.90 -8.99 1.16
CA LYS A 62 -16.81 -9.42 2.06
C LYS A 62 -16.65 -8.36 3.16
N ARG A 63 -16.50 -8.84 4.39
CA ARG A 63 -16.01 -8.04 5.52
C ARG A 63 -14.68 -8.64 5.93
N TRP A 64 -13.71 -7.77 6.20
CA TRP A 64 -12.46 -8.21 6.82
C TRP A 64 -12.77 -8.68 8.24
N ASN A 65 -12.52 -9.94 8.53
CA ASN A 65 -12.75 -10.50 9.86
C ASN A 65 -11.77 -11.66 10.14
N PRO A 66 -10.59 -11.35 10.69
CA PRO A 66 -9.59 -12.37 11.01
C PRO A 66 -10.02 -13.31 12.15
N GLU A 67 -11.02 -12.97 12.96
CA GLU A 67 -11.52 -13.87 14.01
C GLU A 67 -12.35 -15.04 13.46
N VAL A 68 -12.97 -14.85 12.28
CA VAL A 68 -13.92 -15.82 11.70
C VAL A 68 -13.43 -16.35 10.35
N ASN A 69 -12.67 -15.57 9.59
CA ASN A 69 -12.19 -15.94 8.26
C ASN A 69 -10.72 -16.40 8.30
N ILE A 70 -10.48 -17.67 8.00
CA ILE A 70 -9.14 -18.28 8.03
C ILE A 70 -8.14 -17.63 7.07
N ARG A 71 -8.60 -17.03 5.95
CA ARG A 71 -7.72 -16.36 4.99
C ARG A 71 -7.32 -14.98 5.51
N ASP A 72 -8.26 -14.26 6.10
CA ASP A 72 -8.00 -12.95 6.71
C ASP A 72 -7.05 -13.11 7.91
N ALA A 73 -7.29 -14.12 8.75
CA ALA A 73 -6.39 -14.48 9.85
C ALA A 73 -4.97 -14.75 9.35
N LYS A 74 -4.84 -15.59 8.31
CA LYS A 74 -3.54 -15.95 7.74
C LYS A 74 -2.79 -14.75 7.18
N ILE A 75 -3.48 -13.85 6.47
CA ILE A 75 -2.86 -12.62 5.96
C ILE A 75 -2.37 -11.78 7.14
N LEU A 76 -3.20 -11.53 8.16
CA LEU A 76 -2.82 -10.74 9.32
C LEU A 76 -1.64 -11.36 10.08
N GLU A 77 -1.67 -12.67 10.33
CA GLU A 77 -0.63 -13.40 11.06
C GLU A 77 0.71 -13.44 10.32
N GLU A 78 0.70 -13.61 9.00
CA GLU A 78 1.93 -13.76 8.20
C GLU A 78 2.52 -12.43 7.74
N THR A 79 1.72 -11.36 7.69
CA THR A 79 2.17 -10.07 7.11
C THR A 79 2.08 -8.89 8.06
N GLY A 80 1.36 -9.02 9.19
CA GLY A 80 1.01 -7.87 10.04
C GLY A 80 -0.04 -6.93 9.43
N VAL A 81 -0.48 -7.17 8.18
CA VAL A 81 -1.44 -6.31 7.48
C VAL A 81 -2.87 -6.61 7.92
N ASN A 82 -3.52 -5.56 8.40
CA ASN A 82 -4.93 -5.50 8.69
C ASN A 82 -5.65 -4.61 7.66
N LEU A 83 -6.91 -4.90 7.33
CA LEU A 83 -7.68 -4.12 6.35
C LEU A 83 -8.92 -3.49 6.98
N ASP A 84 -9.11 -2.19 6.77
CA ASP A 84 -10.38 -1.51 7.00
C ASP A 84 -11.14 -1.37 5.67
N ILE A 85 -12.02 -2.33 5.41
CA ILE A 85 -12.77 -2.39 4.13
C ILE A 85 -14.07 -1.61 4.24
N SER A 86 -14.18 -0.58 3.41
CA SER A 86 -15.41 0.18 3.19
C SER A 86 -16.02 -0.11 1.83
N VAL A 87 -17.35 -0.15 1.79
CA VAL A 87 -18.17 -0.28 0.57
C VAL A 87 -19.16 0.89 0.55
N PRO A 88 -19.59 1.38 -0.63
CA PRO A 88 -20.52 2.49 -0.69
C PRO A 88 -21.87 2.16 -0.04
N THR A 89 -22.38 3.11 0.72
CA THR A 89 -23.79 3.13 1.14
C THR A 89 -24.54 4.05 0.18
N GLY A 90 -25.28 3.47 -0.78
CA GLY A 90 -25.97 4.23 -1.83
C GLY A 90 -25.19 4.26 -3.14
N ASP A 91 -25.19 5.41 -3.82
CA ASP A 91 -24.53 5.55 -5.12
C ASP A 91 -23.00 5.53 -4.98
N ALA A 92 -22.36 4.57 -5.67
CA ALA A 92 -20.92 4.37 -5.60
C ALA A 92 -20.13 5.50 -6.27
N GLN A 93 -20.67 6.08 -7.35
CA GLN A 93 -20.00 7.14 -8.10
C GLN A 93 -20.03 8.46 -7.31
N GLU A 94 -21.18 8.81 -6.74
CA GLU A 94 -21.31 9.98 -5.88
C GLU A 94 -20.36 9.88 -4.67
N ARG A 95 -20.29 8.70 -4.05
CA ARG A 95 -19.40 8.46 -2.91
C ARG A 95 -17.92 8.64 -3.29
N LEU A 96 -17.48 8.04 -4.40
CA LEU A 96 -16.09 8.16 -4.85
C LEU A 96 -15.74 9.59 -5.27
N ASN A 97 -16.61 10.26 -6.03
CA ASN A 97 -16.42 11.66 -6.43
C ASN A 97 -16.29 12.58 -5.20
N THR A 98 -17.08 12.33 -4.15
CA THR A 98 -16.98 13.06 -2.89
C THR A 98 -15.63 12.82 -2.20
N MET A 99 -15.12 11.58 -2.21
CA MET A 99 -13.79 11.30 -1.63
C MET A 99 -12.66 11.97 -2.38
N ILE A 100 -12.73 11.97 -3.73
CA ILE A 100 -11.76 12.66 -4.59
C ILE A 100 -11.76 14.17 -4.30
N ALA A 101 -12.94 14.81 -4.34
CA ALA A 101 -13.06 16.24 -4.11
C ALA A 101 -12.68 16.66 -2.68
N GLY A 102 -12.99 15.80 -1.70
CA GLY A 102 -12.69 16.03 -0.29
C GLY A 102 -11.25 15.69 0.12
N ASN A 103 -10.45 15.11 -0.77
CA ASN A 103 -9.13 14.55 -0.44
C ASN A 103 -9.19 13.58 0.76
N THR A 104 -10.18 12.69 0.73
CA THR A 104 -10.46 11.68 1.78
C THR A 104 -10.43 10.25 1.22
N LEU A 105 -9.64 10.04 0.16
CA LEU A 105 -9.39 8.71 -0.39
C LEU A 105 -8.69 7.84 0.66
N PRO A 106 -9.00 6.54 0.74
CA PRO A 106 -8.24 5.59 1.54
C PRO A 106 -6.91 5.24 0.85
N ASP A 107 -6.13 4.35 1.46
CA ASP A 107 -4.86 3.87 0.91
C ASP A 107 -5.06 3.08 -0.39
N ILE A 108 -6.13 2.27 -0.47
CA ILE A 108 -6.43 1.40 -1.61
C ILE A 108 -7.85 1.67 -2.12
N VAL A 109 -7.98 1.90 -3.42
CA VAL A 109 -9.28 1.97 -4.11
C VAL A 109 -9.38 0.84 -5.13
N VAL A 110 -10.38 -0.02 -4.96
CA VAL A 110 -10.69 -1.09 -5.92
C VAL A 110 -11.91 -0.69 -6.74
N LEU A 111 -11.70 -0.48 -8.04
CA LEU A 111 -12.72 -0.08 -9.01
C LEU A 111 -12.42 -0.66 -10.40
N GLY A 112 -13.43 -0.79 -11.25
CA GLY A 112 -13.27 -1.21 -12.64
C GLY A 112 -12.51 -0.18 -13.49
N TRP A 113 -11.71 -0.65 -14.45
CA TRP A 113 -10.92 0.21 -15.33
C TRP A 113 -11.77 1.11 -16.24
N TRP A 114 -13.02 0.74 -16.49
CA TRP A 114 -13.95 1.45 -17.37
C TRP A 114 -14.66 2.65 -16.71
N PHE A 115 -14.46 2.87 -15.41
CA PHE A 115 -15.06 4.00 -14.71
C PHE A 115 -14.30 5.30 -15.01
N ASP A 116 -15.03 6.39 -15.27
CA ASP A 116 -14.45 7.72 -15.53
C ASP A 116 -13.56 8.22 -14.37
N GLN A 117 -13.85 7.78 -13.15
CA GLN A 117 -13.08 8.10 -11.95
C GLN A 117 -11.62 7.66 -12.02
N VAL A 118 -11.29 6.63 -12.83
CA VAL A 118 -9.90 6.23 -13.06
C VAL A 118 -9.12 7.38 -13.69
N ARG A 119 -9.67 8.00 -14.73
CA ARG A 119 -9.05 9.17 -15.39
C ARG A 119 -9.00 10.38 -14.46
N GLN A 120 -10.04 10.61 -13.66
CA GLN A 120 -10.06 11.72 -12.70
C GLN A 120 -8.96 11.57 -11.63
N LEU A 121 -8.73 10.35 -11.13
CA LEU A 121 -7.67 10.06 -10.16
C LEU A 121 -6.27 10.25 -10.77
N GLN A 122 -6.09 9.88 -12.04
CA GLN A 122 -4.85 10.13 -12.80
C GLN A 122 -4.59 11.63 -12.98
N GLU A 123 -5.58 12.38 -13.46
CA GLU A 123 -5.47 13.83 -13.69
C GLU A 123 -5.23 14.62 -12.40
N ALA A 124 -5.68 14.08 -11.26
CA ALA A 124 -5.50 14.67 -9.94
C ALA A 124 -4.18 14.27 -9.24
N ASP A 125 -3.32 13.48 -9.89
CA ASP A 125 -2.05 12.99 -9.35
C ASP A 125 -2.24 12.26 -8.00
N ARG A 126 -3.26 11.38 -7.93
CA ARG A 126 -3.66 10.64 -6.72
C ARG A 126 -3.40 9.14 -6.78
N LEU A 127 -2.66 8.67 -7.78
CA LEU A 127 -2.38 7.26 -7.98
C LEU A 127 -0.88 7.01 -7.96
N TYR A 128 -0.45 6.01 -7.20
CA TYR A 128 0.90 5.48 -7.30
C TYR A 128 0.98 4.43 -8.43
N PRO A 129 1.94 4.52 -9.35
CA PRO A 129 2.17 3.51 -10.36
C PRO A 129 2.61 2.19 -9.72
N LEU A 130 1.85 1.11 -9.90
CA LEU A 130 2.19 -0.19 -9.31
C LEU A 130 3.54 -0.71 -9.80
N ASN A 131 3.94 -0.44 -11.05
CA ASN A 131 5.23 -0.84 -11.59
C ASN A 131 6.39 -0.21 -10.81
N GLU A 132 6.29 1.07 -10.44
CA GLU A 132 7.32 1.76 -9.66
C GLU A 132 7.37 1.20 -8.23
N LEU A 133 6.22 0.94 -7.62
CA LEU A 133 6.14 0.30 -6.31
C LEU A 133 6.74 -1.13 -6.32
N ILE A 134 6.55 -1.88 -7.41
CA ILE A 134 7.13 -3.21 -7.57
C ILE A 134 8.66 -3.09 -7.69
N ASP A 135 9.14 -2.21 -8.56
CA ASP A 135 10.58 -1.99 -8.77
C ASP A 135 11.28 -1.61 -7.46
N GLU A 136 10.64 -0.81 -6.62
CA GLU A 136 11.20 -0.35 -5.35
C GLU A 136 11.06 -1.38 -4.21
N TYR A 137 9.89 -1.98 -4.04
CA TYR A 137 9.55 -2.74 -2.83
C TYR A 137 9.48 -4.25 -3.00
N ALA A 138 9.27 -4.75 -4.23
CA ALA A 138 9.07 -6.17 -4.48
C ALA A 138 9.53 -6.57 -5.89
N PRO A 139 10.80 -6.35 -6.29
CA PRO A 139 11.26 -6.60 -7.66
C PRO A 139 11.08 -8.06 -8.08
N ASP A 140 11.21 -9.00 -7.13
CA ASP A 140 10.95 -10.44 -7.35
C ASP A 140 9.50 -10.73 -7.78
N PHE A 141 8.55 -9.80 -7.56
CA PHE A 141 7.16 -9.96 -7.98
C PHE A 141 7.00 -9.97 -9.50
N TRP A 142 7.91 -9.36 -10.26
CA TRP A 142 7.91 -9.45 -11.72
C TRP A 142 8.01 -10.89 -12.23
N ASP A 143 8.74 -11.76 -11.51
CA ASP A 143 8.88 -13.17 -11.85
C ASP A 143 7.61 -14.00 -11.54
N ILE A 144 6.71 -13.44 -10.72
CA ILE A 144 5.46 -14.09 -10.29
C ILE A 144 4.29 -13.69 -11.20
N ILE A 145 4.33 -12.50 -11.79
CA ILE A 145 3.26 -12.02 -12.67
C ILE A 145 3.24 -12.87 -13.95
N PRO A 146 2.08 -13.43 -14.35
CA PRO A 146 1.97 -14.13 -15.63
C PRO A 146 2.39 -13.21 -16.78
N GLN A 147 3.24 -13.69 -17.68
CA GLN A 147 3.77 -12.89 -18.81
C GLN A 147 2.69 -12.34 -19.75
N SER A 148 1.46 -12.86 -19.69
CA SER A 148 0.31 -12.31 -20.43
C SER A 148 -0.27 -11.04 -19.81
N MET A 149 0.12 -10.68 -18.59
CA MET A 149 -0.35 -9.54 -17.80
C MET A 149 0.69 -8.42 -17.68
N VAL A 150 1.90 -8.65 -18.18
CA VAL A 150 3.01 -7.68 -18.22
C VAL A 150 3.01 -6.96 -19.57
#